data_AF-A0A2H6NHN5-F1
#
_entry.id   AF-A0A2H6NHN5-F1
#
_cell.length_a   1.000
_cell.length_b   1.000
_cell.length_c   1.000
_cell.angle_alpha   90.00
_cell.angle_beta   90.00
_cell.angle_gamma   90.00
#
_symmetry.space_group_name_H-M   'P 1'
#
loop_
_entity.id
_entity.type
_entity.pdbx_description
1 polymer ?
#
loop_
_entity_poly.entity_id
_entity_poly.type
_entity_poly.pdbx_seq_one_letter_code
_entity_poly.pdbx_strand_id
1 'polypeptide(L)'
;TLDKLKQEFEYWYPVDIRASGKDLVPNHLSYYLYNHVAMWPDQREKWPVSVRANGHLLLNSEKMSKSTGNFLTLSQAIDKFSADGMRLALADAGDTVEDANFVESMADAGILRLYTWVEWVKEMLANWDSLRSGPARTFNDKVFASEMNAGIIKTEQNYEKMMFKEALKTGFFEFQAAKDKYRELAVEGMNRELVFQFIESQTLLLAPICPHVCEYIWSLLGKAESIMKASWPVPGVVDEVLVQSSQYLTEVAHDLRLRLKNYMAPGKGKKGNKEIPQKPSHCTIYVAKNYPLWQHTTLSILRKHYQTNGGQLPDNKIIANELSSLPELKKYMKRVMPFVAMIKENLEKKGSHVLDLELEFDEQAVLRENIVYLTNSLELEHIELKFASEGDEKIKEDCCPGKPFCIFRIEPGVSICLINPQPANGHFSTKIEVRQGDGRDTIIRRLMKMNRGIKDLSKVKLMRFEDPLRGPRRVPVLGKEDAEKSPILDQAVFHIDLAQKRVRLTENGQTTDIGDTLVYLVN
;
A
#
# COMPACT_ATOMS: atom_id res chain seq x y z
N THR A 1 -3.11 -43.53 -41.09
CA THR A 1 -4.06 -43.63 -42.21
C THR A 1 -4.41 -42.24 -42.67
N LEU A 2 -4.80 -42.07 -43.94
CA LEU A 2 -5.16 -40.77 -44.51
C LEU A 2 -6.29 -40.07 -43.73
N ASP A 3 -7.23 -40.84 -43.19
CA ASP A 3 -8.35 -40.31 -42.41
C ASP A 3 -7.91 -39.57 -41.15
N LYS A 4 -6.85 -40.05 -40.47
CA LYS A 4 -6.30 -39.36 -39.29
C LYS A 4 -5.70 -38.02 -39.67
N LEU A 5 -4.98 -37.95 -40.79
CA LEU A 5 -4.40 -36.68 -41.27
C LEU A 5 -5.49 -35.67 -41.63
N LYS A 6 -6.56 -36.14 -42.28
CA LYS A 6 -7.72 -35.32 -42.58
C LYS A 6 -8.41 -34.83 -41.31
N GLN A 7 -8.63 -35.71 -40.34
CA GLN A 7 -9.25 -35.36 -39.07
C GLN A 7 -8.43 -34.29 -38.32
N GLU A 8 -7.11 -34.43 -38.23
CA GLU A 8 -6.23 -33.43 -37.60
C GLU A 8 -6.35 -32.08 -38.30
N PHE A 9 -6.32 -32.05 -39.63
CA PHE A 9 -6.48 -30.79 -40.38
C PHE A 9 -7.84 -30.12 -40.12
N GLU A 10 -8.94 -30.87 -40.23
CA GLU A 10 -10.29 -30.34 -40.01
C GLU A 10 -10.56 -29.96 -38.54
N TYR A 11 -9.78 -30.48 -37.59
CA TYR A 11 -9.87 -30.12 -36.18
C TYR A 11 -9.10 -28.83 -35.85
N TRP A 12 -7.86 -28.70 -36.34
CA TRP A 12 -6.99 -27.57 -36.00
C TRP A 12 -7.20 -26.32 -36.84
N TYR A 13 -7.79 -26.43 -38.04
CA TYR A 13 -8.14 -25.25 -38.85
C TYR A 13 -9.50 -24.68 -38.44
N PRO A 14 -9.70 -23.35 -38.57
CA PRO A 14 -8.79 -22.35 -39.16
C PRO A 14 -7.63 -21.94 -38.24
N VAL A 15 -6.70 -21.15 -38.79
CA VAL A 15 -5.66 -20.50 -37.97
C VAL A 15 -6.28 -19.39 -37.12
N ASP A 16 -6.44 -19.64 -35.82
CA ASP A 16 -7.05 -18.70 -34.87
C ASP A 16 -6.30 -17.37 -34.78
N ILE A 17 -4.96 -17.44 -34.65
CA ILE A 17 -4.09 -16.26 -34.59
C ILE A 17 -2.77 -16.49 -35.30
N ARG A 18 -2.32 -15.48 -36.06
CA ARG A 18 -0.95 -15.37 -36.56
C ARG A 18 -0.29 -14.07 -36.08
N ALA A 19 0.70 -14.18 -35.20
CA ALA A 19 1.48 -13.04 -34.72
C ALA A 19 2.75 -12.82 -35.57
N SER A 20 3.10 -11.56 -35.87
CA SER A 20 4.30 -11.25 -36.64
C SER A 20 4.78 -9.80 -36.51
N GLY A 21 5.99 -9.52 -36.99
CA GLY A 21 6.49 -8.15 -37.15
C GLY A 21 5.72 -7.38 -38.23
N LYS A 22 5.60 -6.06 -38.04
CA LYS A 22 4.89 -5.16 -38.97
C LYS A 22 5.48 -5.16 -40.39
N ASP A 23 6.73 -5.54 -40.55
CA ASP A 23 7.43 -5.65 -41.84
C ASP A 23 6.85 -6.74 -42.77
N LEU A 24 6.18 -7.76 -42.21
CA LEU A 24 5.57 -8.83 -42.99
C LEU A 24 4.15 -8.52 -43.47
N VAL A 25 3.53 -7.44 -43.00
CA VAL A 25 2.18 -7.01 -43.41
C VAL A 25 2.08 -6.79 -44.92
N PRO A 26 2.93 -5.97 -45.57
CA PRO A 26 2.82 -5.68 -47.00
C PRO A 26 3.24 -6.83 -47.93
N ASN A 27 3.72 -7.96 -47.39
CA ASN A 27 4.20 -9.09 -48.19
C ASN A 27 3.59 -10.42 -47.71
N HIS A 28 4.28 -11.18 -46.86
CA HIS A 28 3.93 -12.52 -46.39
C HIS A 28 2.50 -12.59 -45.86
N LEU A 29 2.07 -11.65 -45.00
CA LEU A 29 0.73 -11.68 -44.43
C LEU A 29 -0.35 -11.36 -45.47
N SER A 30 -0.03 -10.53 -46.47
CA SER A 30 -0.92 -10.29 -47.62
C SER A 30 -1.04 -11.56 -48.47
N TYR A 31 0.08 -12.19 -48.84
CA TYR A 31 0.10 -13.43 -49.61
C TYR A 31 -0.55 -14.59 -48.84
N TYR A 32 -0.37 -14.64 -47.53
CA TYR A 32 -0.99 -15.61 -46.63
C TYR A 32 -2.51 -15.59 -46.79
N LEU A 33 -3.15 -14.41 -46.78
CA LEU A 33 -4.59 -14.29 -47.01
C LEU A 33 -4.97 -14.70 -48.43
N TYR A 34 -4.27 -14.19 -49.46
CA TYR A 34 -4.57 -14.53 -50.86
C TYR A 34 -4.50 -16.04 -51.11
N ASN A 35 -3.48 -16.72 -50.58
CA ASN A 35 -3.33 -18.17 -50.75
C ASN A 35 -4.44 -18.94 -50.02
N HIS A 36 -4.85 -18.55 -48.81
CA HIS A 36 -5.95 -19.23 -48.12
C HIS A 36 -7.27 -19.09 -48.88
N VAL A 37 -7.57 -17.90 -49.40
CA VAL A 37 -8.76 -17.66 -50.22
C VAL A 37 -8.70 -18.46 -51.53
N ALA A 38 -7.53 -18.57 -52.16
CA ALA A 38 -7.39 -19.34 -53.39
C ALA A 38 -7.46 -20.86 -53.18
N MET A 39 -6.94 -21.36 -52.06
CA MET A 39 -6.94 -22.80 -51.73
C MET A 39 -8.29 -23.31 -51.23
N TRP A 40 -9.02 -22.46 -50.50
CA TRP A 40 -10.33 -22.77 -49.91
C TRP A 40 -11.37 -21.70 -50.28
N PRO A 41 -11.66 -21.50 -51.58
CA PRO A 41 -12.50 -20.39 -52.04
C PRO A 41 -13.93 -20.45 -51.52
N ASP A 42 -14.47 -21.66 -51.37
CA ASP A 42 -15.85 -21.90 -50.93
C ASP A 42 -15.96 -22.24 -49.43
N GLN A 43 -14.84 -22.27 -48.70
CA GLN A 43 -14.77 -22.67 -47.28
C GLN A 43 -14.20 -21.54 -46.44
N ARG A 44 -15.00 -20.48 -46.27
CA ARG A 44 -14.61 -19.27 -45.52
C ARG A 44 -14.27 -19.58 -44.06
N GLU A 45 -14.85 -20.63 -43.49
CA GLU A 45 -14.55 -21.15 -42.16
C GLU A 45 -13.10 -21.63 -42.01
N LYS A 46 -12.38 -21.90 -43.11
CA LYS A 46 -10.95 -22.25 -43.11
C LYS A 46 -10.03 -21.06 -43.32
N TRP A 47 -10.58 -19.86 -43.51
CA TRP A 47 -9.76 -18.66 -43.66
C TRP A 47 -9.18 -18.23 -42.30
N PRO A 48 -8.02 -17.58 -42.28
CA PRO A 48 -7.42 -17.07 -41.06
C PRO A 48 -8.35 -16.16 -40.27
N VAL A 49 -8.43 -16.36 -38.94
CA VAL A 49 -9.35 -15.62 -38.08
C VAL A 49 -8.76 -14.29 -37.64
N SER A 50 -7.51 -14.27 -37.17
CA SER A 50 -6.87 -13.04 -36.68
C SER A 50 -5.37 -12.96 -37.00
N VAL A 51 -4.88 -11.73 -37.13
CA VAL A 51 -3.46 -11.41 -37.34
C VAL A 51 -3.07 -10.28 -36.40
N ARG A 52 -1.99 -10.48 -35.62
CA ARG A 52 -1.47 -9.46 -34.69
C ARG A 52 -0.08 -9.01 -35.14
N ALA A 53 0.05 -7.74 -35.51
CA ALA A 53 1.34 -7.15 -35.88
C ALA A 53 1.96 -6.44 -34.66
N ASN A 54 3.25 -6.67 -34.41
CA ASN A 54 4.04 -5.93 -33.42
C ASN A 54 5.19 -5.15 -34.09
N GLY A 55 5.71 -4.13 -33.41
CA GLY A 55 6.89 -3.40 -33.88
C GLY A 55 8.18 -4.23 -33.84
N HIS A 56 9.27 -3.66 -34.33
CA HIS A 56 10.60 -4.26 -34.19
C HIS A 56 11.08 -4.12 -32.76
N LEU A 57 11.93 -5.04 -32.31
CA LEU A 57 12.50 -5.01 -30.97
C LEU A 57 13.76 -4.13 -30.96
N LEU A 58 13.77 -3.13 -30.08
CA LEU A 58 14.95 -2.36 -29.68
C LEU A 58 15.61 -3.02 -28.47
N LEU A 59 16.91 -2.77 -28.28
CA LEU A 59 17.67 -3.19 -27.11
C LEU A 59 18.24 -1.94 -26.44
N ASN A 60 17.83 -1.69 -25.20
CA ASN A 60 18.17 -0.49 -24.42
C ASN A 60 17.87 0.83 -25.16
N SER A 61 16.72 0.88 -25.86
CA SER A 61 16.26 2.01 -26.68
C SER A 61 17.06 2.26 -27.96
N GLU A 62 17.98 1.37 -28.31
CA GLU A 62 18.77 1.43 -29.53
C GLU A 62 18.43 0.29 -30.48
N LYS A 63 18.64 0.50 -31.78
CA LYS A 63 18.45 -0.55 -32.79
C LYS A 63 19.43 -1.68 -32.54
N MET A 64 18.93 -2.92 -32.55
CA MET A 64 19.80 -4.08 -32.47
C MET A 64 20.68 -4.20 -33.71
N SER A 65 22.00 -4.13 -33.53
CA SER A 65 22.97 -4.29 -34.60
C SER A 65 24.24 -4.97 -34.10
N LYS A 66 24.70 -5.99 -34.84
CA LYS A 66 25.97 -6.66 -34.58
C LYS A 66 27.17 -5.70 -34.71
N SER A 67 27.07 -4.68 -35.58
CA SER A 67 28.18 -3.75 -35.83
C SER A 67 28.39 -2.73 -34.71
N THR A 68 27.34 -2.35 -33.99
CA THR A 68 27.40 -1.42 -32.85
C THR A 68 27.71 -2.13 -31.53
N GLY A 69 27.76 -3.46 -31.54
CA GLY A 69 27.89 -4.28 -30.33
C GLY A 69 26.59 -4.42 -29.54
N ASN A 70 25.52 -3.71 -29.92
CA ASN A 70 24.21 -3.77 -29.29
C ASN A 70 23.35 -4.90 -29.89
N PHE A 71 23.66 -6.14 -29.56
CA PHE A 71 22.96 -7.32 -30.08
C PHE A 71 22.97 -8.47 -29.07
N LEU A 72 21.81 -9.10 -28.88
CA LEU A 72 21.68 -10.31 -28.07
C LEU A 72 21.01 -11.41 -28.88
N THR A 73 21.66 -12.57 -28.96
CA THR A 73 20.99 -13.79 -29.44
C THR A 73 20.10 -14.37 -28.33
N LEU A 74 19.12 -15.21 -28.71
CA LEU A 74 18.26 -15.90 -27.75
C LEU A 74 19.07 -16.69 -26.71
N SER A 75 20.09 -17.45 -27.12
CA SER A 75 20.94 -18.23 -26.19
C SER A 75 21.64 -17.30 -25.20
N GLN A 76 22.26 -16.22 -25.68
CA GLN A 76 22.94 -15.25 -24.81
C GLN A 76 21.97 -14.58 -23.83
N ALA A 77 20.75 -14.25 -24.27
CA ALA A 77 19.74 -13.64 -23.42
C ALA A 77 19.25 -14.62 -22.33
N ILE A 78 19.04 -15.90 -22.66
CA ILE A 78 18.68 -16.94 -21.69
C ILE A 78 19.82 -17.16 -20.70
N ASP A 79 21.06 -17.26 -21.15
CA ASP A 79 22.22 -17.46 -20.27
C ASP A 79 22.42 -16.26 -19.33
N LYS A 80 22.13 -15.05 -19.80
CA LYS A 80 22.29 -13.82 -19.03
C LYS A 80 21.16 -13.58 -18.02
N PHE A 81 19.91 -13.84 -18.40
CA PHE A 81 18.74 -13.44 -17.62
C PHE A 81 17.86 -14.59 -17.13
N SER A 82 18.22 -15.84 -17.42
CA SER A 82 17.33 -17.01 -17.42
C SER A 82 16.18 -16.91 -18.42
N ALA A 83 15.54 -18.04 -18.73
CA ALA A 83 14.39 -18.07 -19.62
C ALA A 83 13.22 -17.23 -19.09
N ASP A 84 12.92 -17.33 -17.78
CA ASP A 84 11.79 -16.60 -17.18
C ASP A 84 12.09 -15.12 -16.98
N GLY A 85 13.32 -14.74 -16.59
CA GLY A 85 13.71 -13.34 -16.49
C GLY A 85 13.66 -12.62 -17.85
N MET A 86 14.13 -13.28 -18.92
CA MET A 86 14.00 -12.76 -20.28
C MET A 86 12.53 -12.65 -20.72
N ARG A 87 11.70 -13.68 -20.49
CA ARG A 87 10.27 -13.65 -20.86
C ARG A 87 9.49 -12.57 -20.12
N LEU A 88 9.80 -12.34 -18.85
CA LEU A 88 9.21 -11.26 -18.06
C LEU A 88 9.50 -9.88 -18.67
N ALA A 89 10.75 -9.62 -19.04
CA ALA A 89 11.13 -8.36 -19.69
C ALA A 89 10.55 -8.22 -21.11
N LEU A 90 10.41 -9.32 -21.85
CA LEU A 90 9.74 -9.33 -23.16
C LEU A 90 8.24 -9.01 -23.05
N ALA A 91 7.57 -9.46 -21.99
CA ALA A 91 6.17 -9.10 -21.75
C ALA A 91 6.01 -7.60 -21.44
N ASP A 92 7.00 -6.95 -20.81
CA ASP A 92 6.99 -5.50 -20.55
C ASP A 92 7.45 -4.64 -21.75
N ALA A 93 8.07 -5.26 -22.76
CA ALA A 93 8.76 -4.55 -23.84
C ALA A 93 7.85 -3.67 -24.69
N GLY A 94 6.60 -4.10 -24.91
CA GLY A 94 5.60 -3.31 -25.63
C GLY A 94 4.56 -4.16 -26.37
N ASP A 95 3.31 -3.74 -26.31
CA ASP A 95 2.17 -4.44 -26.93
C ASP A 95 1.64 -3.76 -28.21
N THR A 96 2.22 -2.64 -28.60
CA THR A 96 1.74 -1.83 -29.73
C THR A 96 2.42 -2.22 -31.06
N VAL A 97 1.99 -1.58 -32.15
CA VAL A 97 2.64 -1.69 -33.47
C VAL A 97 3.92 -0.83 -33.55
N GLU A 98 4.08 0.09 -32.61
CA GLU A 98 5.34 0.82 -32.43
C GLU A 98 6.45 -0.12 -31.97
N ASP A 99 7.69 0.28 -32.19
CA ASP A 99 8.85 -0.55 -31.83
C ASP A 99 8.87 -0.81 -30.31
N ALA A 100 8.94 -2.08 -29.94
CA ALA A 100 9.03 -2.54 -28.57
C ALA A 100 10.46 -2.37 -28.06
N ASN A 101 10.66 -2.30 -26.74
CA ASN A 101 11.97 -2.06 -26.17
C ASN A 101 12.32 -3.08 -25.08
N PHE A 102 13.34 -3.90 -25.33
CA PHE A 102 13.92 -4.75 -24.31
C PHE A 102 14.96 -3.95 -23.51
N VAL A 103 14.71 -3.75 -22.22
CA VAL A 103 15.60 -3.01 -21.33
C VAL A 103 16.24 -3.98 -20.34
N GLU A 104 17.57 -4.11 -20.40
CA GLU A 104 18.30 -5.11 -19.59
C GLU A 104 18.15 -4.85 -18.08
N SER A 105 18.16 -3.59 -17.65
CA SER A 105 17.95 -3.25 -16.24
C SER A 105 16.56 -3.60 -15.71
N MET A 106 15.54 -3.65 -16.60
CA MET A 106 14.22 -4.16 -16.25
C MET A 106 14.25 -5.67 -16.07
N ALA A 107 14.97 -6.40 -16.92
CA ALA A 107 15.18 -7.85 -16.77
C ALA A 107 15.88 -8.18 -15.45
N ASP A 108 16.94 -7.46 -15.07
CA ASP A 108 17.63 -7.62 -13.79
C ASP A 108 16.69 -7.38 -12.59
N ALA A 109 15.92 -6.29 -12.63
CA ALA A 109 14.92 -6.01 -11.59
C ALA A 109 13.82 -7.08 -11.54
N GLY A 110 13.45 -7.64 -12.69
CA GLY A 110 12.52 -8.75 -12.85
C GLY A 110 13.01 -10.03 -12.17
N ILE A 111 14.26 -10.41 -12.42
CA ILE A 111 14.92 -11.57 -11.79
C ILE A 111 14.92 -11.40 -10.27
N LEU A 112 15.29 -10.21 -9.78
CA LEU A 112 15.29 -9.93 -8.35
C LEU A 112 13.89 -10.09 -7.75
N ARG A 113 12.85 -9.57 -8.41
CA ARG A 113 11.46 -9.71 -7.96
C ARG A 113 11.00 -11.16 -7.94
N LEU A 114 11.28 -11.93 -8.99
CA LEU A 114 10.97 -13.37 -9.05
C LEU A 114 11.66 -14.14 -7.92
N TYR A 115 12.94 -13.85 -7.67
CA TYR A 115 13.67 -14.47 -6.57
C TYR A 115 13.06 -14.14 -5.21
N THR A 116 12.81 -12.85 -4.93
CA THR A 116 12.17 -12.44 -3.67
C THR A 116 10.77 -13.00 -3.49
N TRP A 117 10.03 -13.21 -4.59
CA TRP A 117 8.73 -13.87 -4.58
C TRP A 117 8.85 -15.35 -4.17
N VAL A 118 9.75 -16.09 -4.80
CA VAL A 118 10.01 -17.50 -4.45
C VAL A 118 10.44 -17.64 -2.98
N GLU A 119 11.34 -16.80 -2.50
CA GLU A 119 11.78 -16.82 -1.10
C GLU A 119 10.65 -16.44 -0.14
N TRP A 120 9.80 -15.48 -0.50
CA TRP A 120 8.62 -15.15 0.29
C TRP A 120 7.63 -16.32 0.37
N VAL A 121 7.40 -17.06 -0.72
CA VAL A 121 6.56 -18.27 -0.70
C VAL A 121 7.14 -19.33 0.25
N LYS A 122 8.46 -19.56 0.20
CA LYS A 122 9.13 -20.48 1.14
C LYS A 122 9.00 -20.01 2.59
N GLU A 123 9.13 -18.71 2.84
CA GLU A 123 8.92 -18.09 4.16
C GLU A 123 7.50 -18.33 4.67
N MET A 124 6.47 -18.15 3.83
CA MET A 124 5.07 -18.38 4.21
C MET A 124 4.78 -19.86 4.49
N LEU A 125 5.37 -20.78 3.72
CA LEU A 125 5.28 -22.22 3.98
C LEU A 125 5.95 -22.61 5.30
N ALA A 126 7.15 -22.08 5.57
CA ALA A 126 7.89 -22.38 6.80
C ALA A 126 7.19 -21.80 8.06
N ASN A 127 6.48 -20.68 7.91
CA ASN A 127 5.80 -19.98 9.01
C ASN A 127 4.28 -20.22 9.01
N TRP A 128 3.82 -21.36 8.49
CA TRP A 128 2.40 -21.71 8.37
C TRP A 128 1.61 -21.47 9.67
N ASP A 129 2.15 -21.90 10.81
CA ASP A 129 1.50 -21.80 12.12
C ASP A 129 1.51 -20.39 12.71
N SER A 130 2.44 -19.54 12.28
CA SER A 130 2.54 -18.13 12.69
C SER A 130 1.51 -17.24 11.99
N LEU A 131 0.88 -17.73 10.92
CA LEU A 131 -0.20 -17.02 10.22
C LEU A 131 -1.52 -17.16 10.98
N ARG A 132 -2.27 -16.06 11.05
CA ARG A 132 -3.56 -16.02 11.72
C ARG A 132 -4.52 -17.03 11.09
N SER A 133 -5.05 -17.92 11.91
CA SER A 133 -6.05 -18.92 11.53
C SER A 133 -7.48 -18.42 11.77
N GLY A 134 -8.45 -19.12 11.20
CA GLY A 134 -9.87 -18.78 11.32
C GLY A 134 -10.35 -17.82 10.24
N PRO A 135 -11.62 -17.37 10.35
CA PRO A 135 -12.28 -16.66 9.26
C PRO A 135 -11.64 -15.28 9.01
N ALA A 136 -11.43 -14.97 7.74
CA ALA A 136 -10.91 -13.70 7.25
C ALA A 136 -11.95 -12.57 7.42
N ARG A 137 -12.02 -11.98 8.63
CA ARG A 137 -13.09 -11.04 9.02
C ARG A 137 -12.65 -9.58 9.11
N THR A 138 -11.36 -9.31 9.18
CA THR A 138 -10.86 -7.93 9.39
C THR A 138 -11.17 -7.07 8.16
N PHE A 139 -11.26 -5.75 8.32
CA PHE A 139 -11.40 -4.85 7.17
C PHE A 139 -10.30 -5.05 6.14
N ASN A 140 -9.05 -5.17 6.58
CA ASN A 140 -7.90 -5.38 5.70
C ASN A 140 -7.95 -6.73 4.97
N ASP A 141 -8.51 -7.78 5.59
CA ASP A 141 -8.75 -9.07 4.93
C ASP A 141 -9.73 -8.93 3.76
N LYS A 142 -10.86 -8.25 3.98
CA LYS A 142 -11.92 -8.07 2.97
C LYS A 142 -11.47 -7.17 1.82
N VAL A 143 -10.73 -6.11 2.14
CA VAL A 143 -10.09 -5.24 1.16
C VAL A 143 -9.15 -6.05 0.28
N PHE A 144 -8.22 -6.79 0.89
CA PHE A 144 -7.23 -7.56 0.13
C PHE A 144 -7.86 -8.63 -0.76
N ALA A 145 -8.89 -9.33 -0.26
CA ALA A 145 -9.66 -10.28 -1.07
C ALA A 145 -10.34 -9.62 -2.27
N SER A 146 -10.94 -8.44 -2.07
CA SER A 146 -11.59 -7.68 -3.16
C SER A 146 -10.59 -7.18 -4.20
N GLU A 147 -9.42 -6.70 -3.76
CA GLU A 147 -8.33 -6.27 -4.65
C GLU A 147 -7.73 -7.42 -5.45
N MET A 148 -7.57 -8.58 -4.82
CA MET A 148 -7.14 -9.81 -5.48
C MET A 148 -8.13 -10.22 -6.58
N ASN A 149 -9.43 -10.23 -6.28
CA ASN A 149 -10.48 -10.54 -7.25
C ASN A 149 -10.50 -9.52 -8.41
N ALA A 150 -10.39 -8.23 -8.11
CA ALA A 150 -10.31 -7.18 -9.13
C ALA A 150 -9.06 -7.32 -10.01
N GLY A 151 -7.93 -7.72 -9.43
CA GLY A 151 -6.68 -8.02 -10.14
C GLY A 151 -6.84 -9.18 -11.11
N ILE A 152 -7.49 -10.28 -10.70
CA ILE A 152 -7.78 -11.44 -11.55
C ILE A 152 -8.62 -11.01 -12.77
N ILE A 153 -9.72 -10.30 -12.56
CA ILE A 153 -10.63 -9.84 -13.63
C ILE A 153 -9.89 -8.94 -14.63
N LYS A 154 -9.14 -7.94 -14.13
CA LYS A 154 -8.38 -7.03 -15.00
C LYS A 154 -7.31 -7.75 -15.80
N THR A 155 -6.63 -8.71 -15.18
CA THR A 155 -5.57 -9.48 -15.83
C THR A 155 -6.14 -10.38 -16.92
N GLU A 156 -7.27 -11.03 -16.68
CA GLU A 156 -8.01 -11.83 -17.68
C GLU A 156 -8.36 -10.99 -18.91
N GLN A 157 -8.99 -9.83 -18.71
CA GLN A 157 -9.33 -8.90 -19.80
C GLN A 157 -8.10 -8.44 -20.60
N ASN A 158 -6.96 -8.25 -19.94
CA ASN A 158 -5.72 -7.87 -20.60
C ASN A 158 -5.12 -9.02 -21.42
N TYR A 159 -5.19 -10.26 -20.92
CA TYR A 159 -4.78 -11.44 -21.69
C TYR A 159 -5.68 -11.68 -22.91
N GLU A 160 -7.00 -11.56 -22.78
CA GLU A 160 -7.95 -11.67 -23.89
C GLU A 160 -7.66 -10.64 -25.00
N LYS A 161 -7.29 -9.41 -24.60
CA LYS A 161 -6.91 -8.34 -25.54
C LYS A 161 -5.46 -8.44 -26.02
N MET A 162 -4.70 -9.43 -25.55
CA MET A 162 -3.28 -9.61 -25.84
C MET A 162 -2.44 -8.35 -25.53
N MET A 163 -2.77 -7.68 -24.43
CA MET A 163 -2.01 -6.56 -23.86
C MET A 163 -1.12 -7.10 -22.73
N PHE A 164 -0.04 -7.80 -23.09
CA PHE A 164 0.80 -8.54 -22.15
C PHE A 164 1.54 -7.65 -21.14
N LYS A 165 1.87 -6.41 -21.51
CA LYS A 165 2.42 -5.40 -20.60
C LYS A 165 1.41 -5.00 -19.54
N GLU A 166 0.17 -4.71 -19.93
CA GLU A 166 -0.89 -4.39 -18.96
C GLU A 166 -1.30 -5.62 -18.14
N ALA A 167 -1.28 -6.82 -18.73
CA ALA A 167 -1.47 -8.08 -18.00
C ALA A 167 -0.37 -8.30 -16.96
N LEU A 168 0.90 -8.02 -17.28
CA LEU A 168 2.00 -8.07 -16.33
C LEU A 168 1.88 -7.01 -15.23
N LYS A 169 1.44 -5.80 -15.58
CA LYS A 169 1.17 -4.73 -14.64
C LYS A 169 0.10 -5.11 -13.63
N THR A 170 -1.07 -5.53 -14.11
CA THR A 170 -2.22 -5.88 -13.26
C THR A 170 -2.04 -7.22 -12.53
N GLY A 171 -1.50 -8.22 -13.21
CA GLY A 171 -1.37 -9.60 -12.72
C GLY A 171 -0.08 -9.91 -11.95
N PHE A 172 0.91 -9.01 -11.94
CA PHE A 172 2.12 -9.18 -11.14
C PHE A 172 2.48 -7.92 -10.35
N PHE A 173 2.70 -6.78 -10.99
CA PHE A 173 3.19 -5.59 -10.26
C PHE A 173 2.18 -5.03 -9.26
N GLU A 174 0.94 -4.78 -9.69
CA GLU A 174 -0.15 -4.30 -8.83
C GLU A 174 -0.61 -5.38 -7.87
N PHE A 175 -0.60 -6.65 -8.29
CA PHE A 175 -0.93 -7.80 -7.45
C PHE A 175 0.05 -7.93 -6.26
N GLN A 176 1.37 -7.80 -6.50
CA GLN A 176 2.38 -7.73 -5.45
C GLN A 176 2.22 -6.49 -4.57
N ALA A 177 1.87 -5.33 -5.15
CA ALA A 177 1.61 -4.11 -4.39
C ALA A 177 0.42 -4.26 -3.42
N ALA A 178 -0.65 -4.93 -3.84
CA ALA A 178 -1.79 -5.25 -2.97
C ALA A 178 -1.37 -6.17 -1.81
N LYS A 179 -0.55 -7.19 -2.08
CA LYS A 179 0.02 -8.09 -1.05
C LYS A 179 0.92 -7.34 -0.06
N ASP A 180 1.81 -6.48 -0.55
CA ASP A 180 2.70 -5.69 0.30
C ASP A 180 1.92 -4.70 1.17
N LYS A 181 0.90 -4.05 0.60
CA LYS A 181 -0.02 -3.19 1.36
C LYS A 181 -0.75 -3.97 2.45
N TYR A 182 -1.30 -5.14 2.13
CA TYR A 182 -1.96 -5.99 3.12
C TYR A 182 -1.01 -6.42 4.24
N ARG A 183 0.23 -6.80 3.90
CA ARG A 183 1.28 -7.12 4.88
C ARG A 183 1.57 -5.96 5.83
N GLU A 184 1.57 -4.72 5.34
CA GLU A 184 1.83 -3.53 6.14
C GLU A 184 0.64 -3.15 7.06
N LEU A 185 -0.59 -3.31 6.56
CA LEU A 185 -1.82 -2.96 7.26
C LEU A 185 -2.31 -4.03 8.24
N ALA A 186 -1.97 -5.30 8.02
CA ALA A 186 -2.37 -6.43 8.87
C ALA A 186 -1.53 -6.50 10.16
N VAL A 187 -1.73 -5.53 11.07
CA VAL A 187 -0.99 -5.43 12.35
C VAL A 187 -1.17 -6.68 13.23
N GLU A 188 -2.32 -7.35 13.14
CA GLU A 188 -2.62 -8.60 13.86
C GLU A 188 -2.10 -9.86 13.14
N GLY A 189 -1.33 -9.68 12.07
CA GLY A 189 -0.85 -10.76 11.20
C GLY A 189 -1.80 -11.07 10.04
N MET A 190 -1.20 -11.52 8.95
CA MET A 190 -1.90 -11.92 7.72
C MET A 190 -2.70 -13.21 7.96
N ASN A 191 -3.88 -13.30 7.34
CA ASN A 191 -4.72 -14.48 7.37
C ASN A 191 -4.11 -15.58 6.48
N ARG A 192 -4.05 -16.80 7.02
CA ARG A 192 -3.44 -17.95 6.35
C ARG A 192 -4.12 -18.29 5.03
N GLU A 193 -5.44 -18.45 5.02
CA GLU A 193 -6.18 -18.86 3.82
C GLU A 193 -6.03 -17.83 2.71
N LEU A 194 -6.13 -16.54 3.03
CA LEU A 194 -5.91 -15.46 2.06
C LEU A 194 -4.49 -15.42 1.50
N VAL A 195 -3.47 -15.67 2.32
CA VAL A 195 -2.07 -15.73 1.86
C VAL A 195 -1.90 -16.85 0.83
N PHE A 196 -2.41 -18.05 1.10
CA PHE A 196 -2.27 -19.18 0.17
C PHE A 196 -3.17 -19.04 -1.07
N GLN A 197 -4.35 -18.44 -0.93
CA GLN A 197 -5.18 -18.08 -2.09
C GLN A 197 -4.48 -17.07 -2.99
N PHE A 198 -3.78 -16.08 -2.40
CA PHE A 198 -2.96 -15.14 -3.15
C PHE A 198 -1.80 -15.83 -3.85
N ILE A 199 -1.05 -16.72 -3.17
CA ILE A 199 0.07 -17.45 -3.79
C ILE A 199 -0.42 -18.28 -4.98
N GLU A 200 -1.52 -19.01 -4.82
CA GLU A 200 -2.12 -19.81 -5.89
C GLU A 200 -2.55 -18.92 -7.07
N SER A 201 -3.29 -17.84 -6.80
CA SER A 201 -3.77 -16.93 -7.84
C SER A 201 -2.60 -16.23 -8.56
N GLN A 202 -1.64 -15.69 -7.83
CA GLN A 202 -0.44 -15.03 -8.39
C GLN A 202 0.35 -15.99 -9.29
N THR A 203 0.54 -17.23 -8.86
CA THR A 203 1.25 -18.25 -9.62
C THR A 203 0.51 -18.61 -10.90
N LEU A 204 -0.83 -18.70 -10.88
CA LEU A 204 -1.63 -18.93 -12.08
C LEU A 204 -1.60 -17.74 -13.04
N LEU A 205 -1.75 -16.51 -12.54
CA LEU A 205 -1.72 -15.29 -13.37
C LEU A 205 -0.36 -15.10 -14.07
N LEU A 206 0.74 -15.52 -13.43
CA LEU A 206 2.09 -15.37 -13.96
C LEU A 206 2.54 -16.54 -14.86
N ALA A 207 1.87 -17.70 -14.79
CA ALA A 207 2.26 -18.91 -15.51
C ALA A 207 2.46 -18.74 -17.03
N PRO A 208 1.64 -17.95 -17.76
CA PRO A 208 1.85 -17.71 -19.19
C PRO A 208 3.17 -16.97 -19.49
N ILE A 209 3.67 -16.17 -18.55
CA ILE A 209 4.88 -15.35 -18.72
C ILE A 209 6.11 -16.09 -18.17
N CYS A 210 6.06 -16.59 -16.93
CA CYS A 210 7.18 -17.26 -16.24
C CYS A 210 6.82 -18.70 -15.81
N PRO A 211 6.64 -19.63 -16.76
CA PRO A 211 6.11 -20.95 -16.46
C PRO A 211 7.01 -21.80 -15.56
N HIS A 212 8.34 -21.65 -15.63
CA HIS A 212 9.26 -22.53 -14.90
C HIS A 212 9.28 -22.21 -13.40
N VAL A 213 9.33 -20.92 -13.04
CA VAL A 213 9.19 -20.45 -11.67
C VAL A 213 7.79 -20.80 -11.14
N CYS A 214 6.75 -20.65 -11.95
CA CYS A 214 5.39 -20.96 -11.54
C CYS A 214 5.19 -22.47 -11.29
N GLU A 215 5.72 -23.34 -12.16
CA GLU A 215 5.71 -24.80 -11.95
C GLU A 215 6.46 -25.20 -10.68
N TYR A 216 7.62 -24.57 -10.42
CA TYR A 216 8.37 -24.79 -9.19
C TYR A 216 7.56 -24.40 -7.96
N ILE A 217 6.96 -23.21 -7.94
CA ILE A 217 6.08 -22.77 -6.83
C ILE A 217 4.87 -23.70 -6.68
N TRP A 218 4.26 -24.13 -7.79
CA TRP A 218 3.13 -25.05 -7.79
C TRP A 218 3.49 -26.38 -7.10
N SER A 219 4.70 -26.89 -7.35
CA SER A 219 5.23 -28.07 -6.66
C SER A 219 5.51 -27.82 -5.18
N LEU A 220 5.97 -26.62 -4.80
CA LEU A 220 6.19 -26.25 -3.39
C LEU A 220 4.88 -26.20 -2.59
N LEU A 221 3.77 -25.85 -3.24
CA LEU A 221 2.42 -25.91 -2.66
C LEU A 221 1.88 -27.34 -2.51
N GLY A 222 2.62 -28.35 -2.99
CA GLY A 222 2.20 -29.76 -2.90
C GLY A 222 1.07 -30.14 -3.86
N LYS A 223 0.87 -29.37 -4.95
CA LYS A 223 -0.14 -29.68 -5.97
C LYS A 223 0.31 -30.91 -6.78
N ALA A 224 -0.61 -31.84 -7.02
CA ALA A 224 -0.29 -33.15 -7.58
C ALA A 224 -0.03 -33.13 -9.10
N GLU A 225 -0.72 -32.27 -9.83
CA GLU A 225 -0.57 -32.13 -11.28
C GLU A 225 0.25 -30.88 -11.64
N SER A 226 0.90 -30.91 -12.81
CA SER A 226 1.58 -29.76 -13.40
C SER A 226 0.64 -28.56 -13.54
N ILE A 227 1.17 -27.36 -13.34
CA ILE A 227 0.44 -26.10 -13.54
C ILE A 227 -0.12 -25.96 -14.94
N MET A 228 0.48 -26.64 -15.93
CA MET A 228 0.03 -26.64 -17.32
C MET A 228 -1.38 -27.22 -17.52
N LYS A 229 -1.89 -27.98 -16.53
CA LYS A 229 -3.26 -28.50 -16.50
C LYS A 229 -4.20 -27.68 -15.62
N ALA A 230 -3.70 -26.67 -14.92
CA ALA A 230 -4.52 -25.86 -14.03
C ALA A 230 -5.49 -24.98 -14.83
N SER A 231 -6.65 -24.71 -14.23
CA SER A 231 -7.61 -23.76 -14.78
C SER A 231 -7.28 -22.34 -14.35
N TRP A 232 -7.76 -21.36 -15.12
CA TRP A 232 -7.67 -19.95 -14.75
C TRP A 232 -8.35 -19.69 -13.39
N PRO A 233 -7.79 -18.84 -12.51
CA PRO A 233 -8.37 -18.57 -11.20
C PRO A 233 -9.74 -17.91 -11.32
N VAL A 234 -10.73 -18.42 -10.58
CA VAL A 234 -12.08 -17.88 -10.57
C VAL A 234 -12.13 -16.69 -9.60
N PRO A 235 -12.47 -15.47 -10.07
CA PRO A 235 -12.59 -14.32 -9.18
C PRO A 235 -13.82 -14.44 -8.27
N GLY A 236 -13.67 -14.02 -7.02
CA GLY A 236 -14.80 -13.79 -6.11
C GLY A 236 -15.49 -12.44 -6.34
N VAL A 237 -16.34 -12.05 -5.38
CA VAL A 237 -17.01 -10.74 -5.41
C VAL A 237 -16.00 -9.61 -5.20
N VAL A 238 -16.14 -8.54 -5.97
CA VAL A 238 -15.38 -7.29 -5.81
C VAL A 238 -16.28 -6.27 -5.12
N ASP A 239 -15.87 -5.82 -3.93
CA ASP A 239 -16.51 -4.71 -3.24
C ASP A 239 -15.76 -3.41 -3.56
N GLU A 240 -16.30 -2.64 -4.50
CA GLU A 240 -15.73 -1.37 -4.95
C GLU A 240 -15.64 -0.34 -3.81
N VAL A 241 -16.61 -0.34 -2.88
CA VAL A 241 -16.63 0.60 -1.75
C VAL A 241 -15.46 0.31 -0.81
N LEU A 242 -15.17 -0.97 -0.55
CA LEU A 242 -14.01 -1.37 0.24
C LEU A 242 -12.69 -0.98 -0.45
N VAL A 243 -12.55 -1.22 -1.75
CA VAL A 243 -11.35 -0.83 -2.50
C VAL A 243 -11.13 0.68 -2.44
N GLN A 244 -12.19 1.47 -2.65
CA GLN A 244 -12.13 2.94 -2.54
C GLN A 244 -11.76 3.41 -1.13
N SER A 245 -12.33 2.79 -0.10
CA SER A 245 -12.02 3.12 1.30
C SER A 245 -10.55 2.83 1.66
N SER A 246 -9.96 1.77 1.08
CA SER A 246 -8.52 1.47 1.24
C SER A 246 -7.63 2.45 0.50
N GLN A 247 -8.04 2.89 -0.70
CA GLN A 247 -7.34 3.95 -1.44
C GLN A 247 -7.34 5.26 -0.63
N TYR A 248 -8.50 5.64 -0.08
CA TYR A 248 -8.63 6.78 0.84
C TYR A 248 -7.65 6.65 2.03
N LEU A 249 -7.61 5.49 2.70
CA LEU A 249 -6.68 5.27 3.81
C LEU A 249 -5.20 5.47 3.38
N THR A 250 -4.84 5.01 2.18
CA THR A 250 -3.48 5.11 1.65
C THR A 250 -3.11 6.55 1.32
N GLU A 251 -4.03 7.30 0.69
CA GLU A 251 -3.91 8.73 0.40
C GLU A 251 -3.76 9.54 1.70
N VAL A 252 -4.57 9.27 2.72
CA VAL A 252 -4.48 9.92 4.04
C VAL A 252 -3.17 9.60 4.75
N ALA A 253 -2.74 8.33 4.76
CA ALA A 253 -1.46 7.95 5.35
C ALA A 253 -0.28 8.67 4.68
N HIS A 254 -0.31 8.81 3.35
CA HIS A 254 0.69 9.57 2.60
C HIS A 254 0.68 11.06 2.96
N ASP A 255 -0.50 11.71 2.99
CA ASP A 255 -0.64 13.13 3.34
C ASP A 255 -0.17 13.39 4.79
N LEU A 256 -0.53 12.53 5.74
CA LEU A 256 -0.08 12.66 7.14
C LEU A 256 1.45 12.59 7.25
N ARG A 257 2.10 11.66 6.52
CA ARG A 257 3.58 11.58 6.50
C ARG A 257 4.20 12.84 5.91
N LEU A 258 3.62 13.38 4.83
CA LEU A 258 4.10 14.61 4.21
C LEU A 258 3.95 15.81 5.16
N ARG A 259 2.80 15.95 5.83
CA ARG A 259 2.56 17.00 6.81
C ARG A 259 3.47 16.88 8.03
N LEU A 260 3.74 15.67 8.51
CA LEU A 260 4.71 15.43 9.59
C LEU A 260 6.12 15.87 9.18
N LYS A 261 6.55 15.52 7.95
CA LYS A 261 7.83 15.97 7.41
C LYS A 261 7.92 17.50 7.33
N ASN A 262 6.84 18.16 6.91
CA ASN A 262 6.77 19.62 6.84
C ASN A 262 6.78 20.27 8.23
N TYR A 263 6.13 19.66 9.22
CA TYR A 263 6.16 20.11 10.61
C TYR A 263 7.57 20.03 11.20
N MET A 264 8.31 18.98 10.86
CA MET A 264 9.70 18.78 11.31
C MET A 264 10.74 19.57 10.49
N ALA A 265 10.35 20.17 9.36
CA ALA A 265 11.27 20.92 8.52
C ALA A 265 11.65 22.25 9.20
N PRO A 266 12.93 22.66 9.16
CA PRO A 266 13.33 23.96 9.67
C PRO A 266 12.59 25.05 8.88
N GLY A 267 11.90 25.96 9.59
CA GLY A 267 11.07 26.97 8.93
C GLY A 267 11.83 27.75 7.85
N LYS A 268 11.18 28.14 6.75
CA LYS A 268 11.80 29.02 5.74
C LYS A 268 11.60 30.49 6.15
N GLY A 269 12.61 31.11 6.79
CA GLY A 269 12.55 32.54 7.18
C GLY A 269 13.65 33.03 8.15
N LYS A 270 14.44 34.02 7.70
CA LYS A 270 15.52 34.87 8.30
C LYS A 270 16.28 34.46 9.58
N LYS A 271 17.60 34.68 9.51
CA LYS A 271 18.68 34.52 10.51
C LYS A 271 18.23 34.78 11.96
N GLY A 272 18.35 33.74 12.79
CA GLY A 272 18.17 33.74 14.24
C GLY A 272 17.90 32.31 14.69
N ASN A 273 18.65 31.79 15.67
CA ASN A 273 18.62 30.41 16.18
C ASN A 273 17.27 29.70 15.99
N LYS A 274 17.19 28.78 15.02
CA LYS A 274 16.05 27.88 14.92
C LYS A 274 16.33 26.65 15.76
N GLU A 275 15.64 26.56 16.88
CA GLU A 275 15.44 25.28 17.54
C GLU A 275 14.88 24.30 16.52
N ILE A 276 15.50 23.13 16.44
CA ILE A 276 15.00 22.01 15.63
C ILE A 276 13.61 21.69 16.20
N PRO A 277 12.52 21.73 15.39
CA PRO A 277 11.19 21.39 15.89
C PRO A 277 11.23 20.00 16.52
N GLN A 278 10.84 19.90 17.79
CA GLN A 278 10.73 18.60 18.45
C GLN A 278 9.69 17.74 17.71
N LYS A 279 9.96 16.43 17.65
CA LYS A 279 9.03 15.48 17.04
C LYS A 279 7.70 15.52 17.80
N PRO A 280 6.56 15.68 17.11
CA PRO A 280 5.27 15.70 17.78
C PRO A 280 4.96 14.34 18.40
N SER A 281 4.29 14.34 19.55
CA SER A 281 3.89 13.12 20.23
C SER A 281 2.47 12.69 19.88
N HIS A 282 1.58 13.66 19.64
CA HIS A 282 0.16 13.43 19.39
C HIS A 282 -0.28 14.08 18.07
N CYS A 283 -1.31 13.50 17.45
CA CYS A 283 -1.99 14.07 16.29
C CYS A 283 -3.49 14.02 16.50
N THR A 284 -4.19 15.12 16.23
CA THR A 284 -5.65 15.12 16.13
C THR A 284 -6.05 15.18 14.67
N ILE A 285 -6.82 14.20 14.22
CA ILE A 285 -7.38 14.15 12.86
C ILE A 285 -8.86 14.53 12.95
N TYR A 286 -9.25 15.51 12.15
CA TYR A 286 -10.61 16.00 12.00
C TYR A 286 -11.20 15.48 10.70
N VAL A 287 -12.38 14.90 10.82
CA VAL A 287 -13.16 14.31 9.73
C VAL A 287 -14.46 15.09 9.56
N ALA A 288 -14.76 15.54 8.35
CA ALA A 288 -16.00 16.26 8.05
C ALA A 288 -17.06 15.26 7.57
N LYS A 289 -18.26 15.28 8.16
CA LYS A 289 -19.39 14.45 7.69
C LYS A 289 -19.96 14.98 6.38
N ASN A 290 -20.13 16.31 6.31
CA ASN A 290 -20.72 17.00 5.19
C ASN A 290 -19.73 18.03 4.64
N TYR A 291 -19.83 18.31 3.35
CA TYR A 291 -19.11 19.42 2.75
C TYR A 291 -19.46 20.76 3.45
N PRO A 292 -18.48 21.66 3.64
CA PRO A 292 -18.75 23.03 4.04
C PRO A 292 -19.78 23.69 3.10
N LEU A 293 -20.60 24.60 3.62
CA LEU A 293 -21.74 25.17 2.88
C LEU A 293 -21.37 25.64 1.46
N TRP A 294 -20.26 26.36 1.31
CA TRP A 294 -19.82 26.85 0.01
C TRP A 294 -19.41 25.73 -0.96
N GLN A 295 -18.81 24.65 -0.46
CA GLN A 295 -18.46 23.47 -1.26
C GLN A 295 -19.70 22.67 -1.62
N HIS A 296 -20.63 22.48 -0.66
CA HIS A 296 -21.90 21.79 -0.88
C HIS A 296 -22.72 22.48 -1.98
N THR A 297 -22.86 23.80 -1.92
CA THR A 297 -23.56 24.59 -2.96
C THR A 297 -22.87 24.47 -4.31
N THR A 298 -21.52 24.53 -4.33
CA THR A 298 -20.75 24.36 -5.57
C THR A 298 -20.93 22.96 -6.16
N LEU A 299 -20.83 21.91 -5.36
CA LEU A 299 -20.98 20.52 -5.79
C LEU A 299 -22.40 20.23 -6.29
N SER A 300 -23.41 20.78 -5.61
CA SER A 300 -24.82 20.66 -6.02
C SER A 300 -25.07 21.26 -7.41
N ILE A 301 -24.44 22.40 -7.71
CA ILE A 301 -24.51 23.03 -9.04
C ILE A 301 -23.78 22.19 -10.09
N LEU A 302 -22.58 21.68 -9.77
CA LEU A 302 -21.86 20.79 -10.67
C LEU A 302 -22.67 19.52 -10.97
N ARG A 303 -23.30 18.92 -9.96
CA ARG A 303 -24.18 17.75 -10.11
C ARG A 303 -25.38 18.06 -11.00
N LYS A 304 -26.04 19.20 -10.79
CA LYS A 304 -27.16 19.66 -11.64
C LYS A 304 -26.74 19.81 -13.11
N HIS A 305 -25.60 20.44 -13.36
CA HIS A 305 -25.06 20.58 -14.72
C HIS A 305 -24.71 19.24 -15.36
N TYR A 306 -24.06 18.36 -14.60
CA TYR A 306 -23.69 17.02 -15.05
C TYR A 306 -24.92 16.21 -15.48
N GLN A 307 -26.01 16.27 -14.70
CA GLN A 307 -27.28 15.61 -15.02
C GLN A 307 -27.99 16.25 -16.22
N THR A 308 -27.99 17.58 -16.30
CA THR A 308 -28.69 18.32 -17.37
C THR A 308 -28.03 18.10 -18.74
N ASN A 309 -26.71 17.95 -18.76
CA ASN A 309 -25.91 17.88 -19.99
C ASN A 309 -25.51 16.45 -20.38
N GLY A 310 -26.18 15.42 -19.84
CA GLY A 310 -25.94 14.03 -20.20
C GLY A 310 -24.55 13.50 -19.82
N GLY A 311 -24.00 13.94 -18.69
CA GLY A 311 -22.72 13.45 -18.17
C GLY A 311 -21.50 14.31 -18.52
N GLN A 312 -21.69 15.57 -18.92
CA GLN A 312 -20.58 16.50 -19.18
C GLN A 312 -20.75 17.82 -18.43
N LEU A 313 -19.66 18.31 -17.84
CA LEU A 313 -19.66 19.61 -17.18
C LEU A 313 -19.44 20.74 -18.20
N PRO A 314 -20.18 21.87 -18.11
CA PRO A 314 -19.97 23.04 -18.95
C PRO A 314 -18.56 23.64 -18.85
N ASP A 315 -18.28 24.58 -19.76
CA ASP A 315 -17.05 25.37 -19.72
C ASP A 315 -16.90 26.13 -18.38
N ASN A 316 -15.65 26.32 -17.95
CA ASN A 316 -15.32 27.00 -16.69
C ASN A 316 -15.91 28.40 -16.61
N LYS A 317 -16.10 29.09 -17.74
CA LYS A 317 -16.71 30.42 -17.78
C LYS A 317 -18.18 30.40 -17.39
N ILE A 318 -18.93 29.40 -17.85
CA ILE A 318 -20.36 29.24 -17.53
C ILE A 318 -20.52 28.94 -16.04
N ILE A 319 -19.72 27.99 -15.54
CA ILE A 319 -19.71 27.61 -14.12
C ILE A 319 -19.31 28.80 -13.24
N ALA A 320 -18.28 29.56 -13.62
CA ALA A 320 -17.83 30.72 -12.87
C ALA A 320 -18.90 31.82 -12.80
N ASN A 321 -19.60 32.08 -13.91
CA ASN A 321 -20.67 33.08 -13.96
C ASN A 321 -21.81 32.73 -13.00
N GLU A 322 -22.29 31.48 -13.03
CA GLU A 322 -23.38 31.02 -12.16
C GLU A 322 -22.97 31.03 -10.69
N LEU A 323 -21.78 30.52 -10.35
CA LEU A 323 -21.28 30.51 -8.97
C LEU A 323 -21.03 31.95 -8.44
N SER A 324 -20.61 32.88 -9.31
CA SER A 324 -20.40 34.29 -8.92
C SER A 324 -21.70 35.04 -8.62
N SER A 325 -22.83 34.58 -9.17
CA SER A 325 -24.14 35.18 -8.95
C SER A 325 -24.72 34.83 -7.58
N LEU A 326 -24.17 33.83 -6.88
CA LEU A 326 -24.65 33.38 -5.58
C LEU A 326 -24.05 34.21 -4.43
N PRO A 327 -24.88 34.87 -3.60
CA PRO A 327 -24.41 35.68 -2.47
C PRO A 327 -23.56 34.89 -1.46
N GLU A 328 -23.91 33.62 -1.24
CA GLU A 328 -23.29 32.71 -0.27
C GLU A 328 -21.82 32.38 -0.62
N LEU A 329 -21.45 32.46 -1.91
CA LEU A 329 -20.12 32.13 -2.40
C LEU A 329 -19.21 33.36 -2.50
N LYS A 330 -19.74 34.58 -2.34
CA LYS A 330 -19.00 35.83 -2.56
C LYS A 330 -17.72 35.94 -1.72
N LYS A 331 -17.76 35.47 -0.47
CA LYS A 331 -16.59 35.42 0.44
C LYS A 331 -15.54 34.39 -0.01
N TYR A 332 -15.95 33.35 -0.75
CA TYR A 332 -15.15 32.17 -1.08
C TYR A 332 -14.75 32.08 -2.56
N MET A 333 -15.11 33.05 -3.41
CA MET A 333 -14.88 32.99 -4.86
C MET A 333 -13.44 32.69 -5.28
N LYS A 334 -12.43 33.11 -4.49
CA LYS A 334 -11.01 32.77 -4.74
C LYS A 334 -10.71 31.26 -4.59
N ARG A 335 -11.49 30.55 -3.78
CA ARG A 335 -11.37 29.10 -3.50
C ARG A 335 -12.30 28.24 -4.35
N VAL A 336 -13.42 28.81 -4.81
CA VAL A 336 -14.45 28.10 -5.58
C VAL A 336 -13.90 27.53 -6.89
N MET A 337 -13.25 28.34 -7.73
CA MET A 337 -12.75 27.85 -9.02
C MET A 337 -11.62 26.81 -8.92
N PRO A 338 -10.63 26.95 -8.00
CA PRO A 338 -9.70 25.87 -7.71
C PRO A 338 -10.38 24.56 -7.28
N PHE A 339 -11.45 24.65 -6.48
CA PHE A 339 -12.24 23.48 -6.09
C PHE A 339 -12.95 22.84 -7.29
N VAL A 340 -13.58 23.63 -8.17
CA VAL A 340 -14.19 23.12 -9.41
C VAL A 340 -13.16 22.41 -10.30
N ALA A 341 -11.97 22.99 -10.47
CA ALA A 341 -10.90 22.38 -11.27
C ALA A 341 -10.47 21.02 -10.69
N MET A 342 -10.30 20.95 -9.38
CA MET A 342 -9.98 19.70 -8.68
C MET A 342 -11.08 18.64 -8.85
N ILE A 343 -12.35 19.03 -8.77
CA ILE A 343 -13.48 18.10 -8.97
C ILE A 343 -13.53 17.61 -10.42
N LYS A 344 -13.28 18.47 -11.42
CA LYS A 344 -13.18 18.06 -12.84
C LYS A 344 -12.06 17.04 -13.06
N GLU A 345 -10.87 17.29 -12.52
CA GLU A 345 -9.74 16.36 -12.62
C GLU A 345 -10.07 15.00 -11.98
N ASN A 346 -10.70 15.01 -10.81
CA ASN A 346 -11.10 13.78 -10.12
C ASN A 346 -12.25 13.06 -10.84
N LEU A 347 -13.20 13.78 -11.45
CA LEU A 347 -14.30 13.23 -12.24
C LEU A 347 -13.78 12.47 -13.47
N GLU A 348 -12.72 12.97 -14.13
CA GLU A 348 -12.09 12.27 -15.25
C GLU A 348 -11.34 11.00 -14.82
N LYS A 349 -10.72 11.01 -13.63
CA LYS A 349 -9.92 9.88 -13.13
C LYS A 349 -10.74 8.80 -12.44
N LYS A 350 -11.70 9.19 -11.61
CA LYS A 350 -12.43 8.29 -10.70
C LYS A 350 -13.90 8.11 -11.14
N GLY A 351 -14.47 9.01 -11.94
CA GLY A 351 -15.84 8.91 -12.44
C GLY A 351 -16.86 9.71 -11.60
N SER A 352 -18.15 9.44 -11.81
CA SER A 352 -19.25 10.31 -11.35
C SER A 352 -19.45 10.38 -9.84
N HIS A 353 -18.95 9.40 -9.08
CA HIS A 353 -19.11 9.34 -7.61
C HIS A 353 -18.43 10.54 -6.90
N VAL A 354 -17.49 11.21 -7.56
CA VAL A 354 -16.84 12.43 -7.04
C VAL A 354 -17.84 13.59 -6.86
N LEU A 355 -19.00 13.52 -7.52
CA LEU A 355 -20.07 14.51 -7.43
C LEU A 355 -21.10 14.20 -6.32
N ASP A 356 -20.94 13.08 -5.60
CA ASP A 356 -21.83 12.77 -4.49
C ASP A 356 -21.54 13.66 -3.28
N LEU A 357 -22.62 14.03 -2.60
CA LEU A 357 -22.57 14.96 -1.46
C LEU A 357 -22.05 14.30 -0.18
N GLU A 358 -22.09 12.97 -0.16
CA GLU A 358 -21.64 12.11 0.93
C GLU A 358 -20.82 10.98 0.32
N LEU A 359 -19.83 10.49 1.07
CA LEU A 359 -19.03 9.35 0.65
C LEU A 359 -19.80 8.05 0.87
N GLU A 360 -19.51 7.04 0.04
CA GLU A 360 -20.15 5.73 0.11
C GLU A 360 -19.71 4.91 1.34
N PHE A 361 -18.68 5.37 2.06
CA PHE A 361 -18.15 4.73 3.27
C PHE A 361 -17.97 5.72 4.43
N ASP A 362 -18.01 5.20 5.66
CA ASP A 362 -17.75 5.98 6.87
C ASP A 362 -16.24 6.21 7.07
N GLU A 363 -15.78 7.43 6.78
CA GLU A 363 -14.37 7.82 6.92
C GLU A 363 -13.82 7.61 8.34
N GLN A 364 -14.63 7.93 9.35
CA GLN A 364 -14.18 7.84 10.73
C GLN A 364 -14.02 6.38 11.14
N ALA A 365 -14.92 5.50 10.70
CA ALA A 365 -14.82 4.07 10.92
C ALA A 365 -13.55 3.51 10.27
N VAL A 366 -13.29 3.82 8.99
CA VAL A 366 -12.11 3.35 8.25
C VAL A 366 -10.80 3.78 8.93
N LEU A 367 -10.71 5.05 9.35
CA LEU A 367 -9.54 5.55 10.08
C LEU A 367 -9.38 4.91 11.46
N ARG A 368 -10.50 4.66 12.16
CA ARG A 368 -10.50 4.04 13.49
C ARG A 368 -10.00 2.60 13.43
N GLU A 369 -10.43 1.81 12.45
CA GLU A 369 -9.97 0.43 12.27
C GLU A 369 -8.46 0.34 12.01
N ASN A 370 -7.88 1.37 11.39
CA ASN A 370 -6.46 1.39 11.01
C ASN A 370 -5.61 2.36 11.87
N ILE A 371 -6.13 2.79 13.02
CA ILE A 371 -5.46 3.82 13.84
C ILE A 371 -4.14 3.34 14.44
N VAL A 372 -4.04 2.04 14.74
CA VAL A 372 -2.82 1.42 15.26
C VAL A 372 -1.72 1.47 14.21
N TYR A 373 -2.05 1.11 12.96
CA TYR A 373 -1.15 1.23 11.82
C TYR A 373 -0.67 2.67 11.63
N LEU A 374 -1.59 3.64 11.57
CA LEU A 374 -1.26 5.05 11.38
C LEU A 374 -0.34 5.58 12.50
N THR A 375 -0.62 5.22 13.75
CA THR A 375 0.18 5.62 14.92
C THR A 375 1.59 5.05 14.84
N ASN A 376 1.73 3.78 14.47
CA ASN A 376 3.03 3.12 14.33
C ASN A 376 3.83 3.68 13.14
N SER A 377 3.18 3.87 11.99
CA SER A 377 3.82 4.35 10.77
C SER A 377 4.30 5.80 10.87
N LEU A 378 3.55 6.67 11.56
CA LEU A 378 3.95 8.04 11.84
C LEU A 378 4.89 8.15 13.05
N GLU A 379 5.15 7.02 13.73
CA GLU A 379 5.92 6.93 14.97
C GLU A 379 5.45 7.92 16.04
N LEU A 380 4.13 8.15 16.08
CA LEU A 380 3.44 8.95 17.10
C LEU A 380 3.10 8.07 18.30
N GLU A 381 2.62 8.67 19.37
CA GLU A 381 2.15 7.94 20.54
C GLU A 381 0.65 7.75 20.56
N HIS A 382 -0.09 8.76 20.13
CA HIS A 382 -1.53 8.70 20.09
C HIS A 382 -2.09 9.55 18.96
N ILE A 383 -3.13 9.03 18.32
CA ILE A 383 -3.92 9.73 17.31
C ILE A 383 -5.35 9.83 17.84
N GLU A 384 -5.87 11.06 17.90
CA GLU A 384 -7.23 11.35 18.34
C GLU A 384 -8.08 11.66 17.11
N LEU A 385 -9.21 10.97 16.95
CA LEU A 385 -10.16 11.20 15.85
C LEU A 385 -11.33 12.04 16.36
N LYS A 386 -11.55 13.21 15.74
CA LYS A 386 -12.68 14.11 16.04
C LYS A 386 -13.49 14.41 14.79
N PHE A 387 -14.75 14.79 14.98
CA PHE A 387 -15.50 15.41 13.91
C PHE A 387 -15.07 16.87 13.75
N ALA A 388 -15.04 17.36 12.51
CA ALA A 388 -14.69 18.75 12.19
C ALA A 388 -15.56 19.77 12.95
N SER A 389 -16.79 19.38 13.33
CA SER A 389 -17.70 20.18 14.17
C SER A 389 -17.14 20.57 15.54
N GLU A 390 -16.18 19.80 16.08
CA GLU A 390 -15.50 20.06 17.35
C GLU A 390 -14.23 20.90 17.19
N GLY A 391 -13.79 21.16 15.95
CA GLY A 391 -12.62 21.97 15.65
C GLY A 391 -12.91 23.47 15.67
N ASP A 392 -11.86 24.27 15.54
CA ASP A 392 -11.96 25.73 15.38
C ASP A 392 -12.65 26.11 14.06
N GLU A 393 -13.10 27.37 13.92
CA GLU A 393 -13.78 27.85 12.70
C GLU A 393 -12.98 27.56 11.42
N LYS A 394 -11.65 27.66 11.48
CA LYS A 394 -10.77 27.34 10.35
C LYS A 394 -10.88 25.87 9.93
N ILE A 395 -10.95 24.95 10.90
CA ILE A 395 -11.07 23.52 10.64
C ILE A 395 -12.45 23.22 10.05
N LYS A 396 -13.51 23.83 10.56
CA LYS A 396 -14.87 23.70 10.02
C LYS A 396 -15.00 24.21 8.59
N GLU A 397 -14.26 25.26 8.23
CA GLU A 397 -14.30 25.86 6.89
C GLU A 397 -13.42 25.13 5.87
N ASP A 398 -12.27 24.59 6.31
CA ASP A 398 -11.26 23.98 5.44
C ASP A 398 -11.37 22.46 5.30
N CYS A 399 -11.91 21.77 6.29
CA CYS A 399 -12.04 20.31 6.27
C CYS A 399 -13.23 19.89 5.41
N CYS A 400 -13.03 18.92 4.52
CA CYS A 400 -14.09 18.35 3.70
C CYS A 400 -13.97 16.82 3.61
N PRO A 401 -15.08 16.12 3.32
CA PRO A 401 -15.05 14.69 3.05
C PRO A 401 -14.01 14.33 1.98
N GLY A 402 -13.29 13.25 2.21
CA GLY A 402 -12.19 12.72 1.41
C GLY A 402 -10.82 13.33 1.75
N LYS A 403 -10.80 14.43 2.51
CA LYS A 403 -9.57 15.18 2.83
C LYS A 403 -9.57 15.61 4.31
N PRO A 404 -9.27 14.68 5.23
CA PRO A 404 -9.22 15.00 6.65
C PRO A 404 -8.16 16.05 6.95
N PHE A 405 -8.41 16.85 7.99
CA PHE A 405 -7.48 17.86 8.46
C PHE A 405 -6.74 17.33 9.70
N CYS A 406 -5.44 17.57 9.82
CA CYS A 406 -4.67 17.11 10.98
C CYS A 406 -3.93 18.25 11.68
N ILE A 407 -3.81 18.13 13.01
CA ILE A 407 -3.00 19.03 13.85
C ILE A 407 -2.06 18.18 14.69
N PHE A 408 -0.77 18.44 14.54
CA PHE A 408 0.26 17.85 15.40
C PHE A 408 0.42 18.68 16.67
N ARG A 409 0.54 18.00 17.80
CA ARG A 409 0.78 18.63 19.10
C ARG A 409 1.89 17.90 19.86
N ILE A 410 2.59 18.66 20.69
CA ILE A 410 3.58 18.14 21.63
C ILE A 410 2.93 18.22 23.00
N GLU A 411 2.59 17.06 23.55
CA GLU A 411 2.19 16.99 24.95
C GLU A 411 3.42 17.18 25.85
N PRO A 412 3.36 18.09 26.84
CA PRO A 412 4.47 18.34 27.75
C PRO A 412 4.75 17.09 28.60
N GLY A 413 6.03 16.81 28.81
CA GLY A 413 6.49 15.65 29.58
C GLY A 413 7.68 15.98 30.47
N VAL A 414 7.90 15.14 31.48
CA VAL A 414 9.07 15.17 32.34
C VAL A 414 9.99 14.04 31.93
N SER A 415 11.24 14.35 31.60
CA SER A 415 12.23 13.33 31.24
C SER A 415 12.70 12.57 32.47
N ILE A 416 12.63 11.24 32.40
CA ILE A 416 13.20 10.31 33.38
C ILE A 416 14.23 9.40 32.71
N CYS A 417 15.19 8.91 33.49
CA CYS A 417 16.20 7.95 33.06
C CYS A 417 15.73 6.53 33.37
N LEU A 418 15.66 5.66 32.36
CA LEU A 418 15.44 4.23 32.54
C LEU A 418 16.78 3.52 32.48
N ILE A 419 17.10 2.74 33.50
CA ILE A 419 18.34 1.96 33.57
C ILE A 419 18.04 0.46 33.54
N ASN A 420 18.87 -0.30 32.85
CA ASN A 420 18.87 -1.76 32.92
C ASN A 420 20.15 -2.21 33.65
N PRO A 421 20.05 -2.77 34.86
CA PRO A 421 21.20 -3.22 35.64
C PRO A 421 21.62 -4.67 35.36
N GLN A 422 20.92 -5.41 34.49
CA GLN A 422 21.22 -6.84 34.29
C GLN A 422 22.57 -6.99 33.57
N PRO A 423 23.47 -7.85 34.08
CA PRO A 423 24.76 -8.07 33.46
C PRO A 423 24.64 -8.79 32.12
N ALA A 424 25.60 -8.52 31.22
CA ALA A 424 25.76 -9.21 29.94
C ALA A 424 24.53 -9.17 28.99
N ASN A 425 23.69 -8.13 29.09
CA ASN A 425 22.68 -7.84 28.09
C ASN A 425 23.05 -6.61 27.23
N GLY A 426 22.42 -6.46 26.07
CA GLY A 426 22.63 -5.30 25.17
C GLY A 426 21.76 -4.08 25.51
N HIS A 427 21.15 -4.03 26.69
CA HIS A 427 20.18 -3.00 27.06
C HIS A 427 20.85 -1.91 27.92
N PHE A 428 20.80 -0.67 27.44
CA PHE A 428 21.48 0.47 28.07
C PHE A 428 20.52 1.44 28.74
N SER A 429 21.07 2.41 29.47
CA SER A 429 20.29 3.52 29.99
C SER A 429 19.67 4.35 28.86
N THR A 430 18.42 4.75 29.02
CA THR A 430 17.67 5.51 28.01
C THR A 430 16.82 6.56 28.69
N LYS A 431 16.74 7.76 28.12
CA LYS A 431 15.83 8.81 28.61
C LYS A 431 14.50 8.71 27.90
N ILE A 432 13.41 8.68 28.66
CA ILE A 432 12.05 8.77 28.13
C ILE A 432 11.33 9.97 28.74
N GLU A 433 10.36 10.51 28.03
CA GLU A 433 9.42 11.47 28.60
C GLU A 433 8.24 10.74 29.21
N VAL A 434 7.92 11.04 30.47
CA VAL A 434 6.67 10.66 31.12
C VAL A 434 5.70 11.82 31.00
N ARG A 435 4.43 11.51 30.72
CA ARG A 435 3.34 12.44 30.55
C ARG A 435 2.24 12.15 31.57
N GLN A 436 1.34 13.12 31.72
CA GLN A 436 0.22 13.01 32.65
C GLN A 436 -0.70 11.85 32.22
N GLY A 437 -0.97 10.92 33.14
CA GLY A 437 -1.91 9.82 32.91
C GLY A 437 -1.30 8.62 32.19
N ASP A 438 0.01 8.57 31.99
CA ASP A 438 0.64 7.37 31.44
C ASP A 438 0.42 6.17 32.36
N GLY A 439 0.22 5.00 31.75
CA GLY A 439 0.27 3.71 32.43
C GLY A 439 1.60 2.99 32.20
N ARG A 440 1.81 1.88 32.92
CA ARG A 440 2.98 1.01 32.77
C ARG A 440 3.24 0.64 31.30
N ASP A 441 2.22 0.18 30.59
CA ASP A 441 2.35 -0.29 29.21
C ASP A 441 2.74 0.81 28.23
N THR A 442 2.32 2.05 28.49
CA THR A 442 2.67 3.20 27.66
C THR A 442 4.16 3.51 27.78
N ILE A 443 4.69 3.44 29.00
CA ILE A 443 6.12 3.61 29.29
C ILE A 443 6.95 2.51 28.62
N ILE A 444 6.53 1.25 28.75
CA ILE A 444 7.22 0.12 28.13
C ILE A 444 7.17 0.25 26.60
N ARG A 445 6.05 0.64 26.00
CA ARG A 445 5.96 0.88 24.54
C ARG A 445 6.91 1.97 24.08
N ARG A 446 7.09 3.06 24.84
CA ARG A 446 8.10 4.09 24.52
C ARG A 446 9.52 3.53 24.60
N LEU A 447 9.81 2.72 25.62
CA LEU A 447 11.09 2.05 25.75
C LEU A 447 11.38 1.11 24.58
N MET A 448 10.41 0.31 24.14
CA MET A 448 10.53 -0.59 22.99
C MET A 448 10.82 0.15 21.68
N LYS A 449 10.24 1.34 21.49
CA LYS A 449 10.52 2.18 20.31
C LYS A 449 11.97 2.66 20.28
N MET A 450 12.56 2.95 21.44
CA MET A 450 13.96 3.37 21.56
C MET A 450 14.94 2.19 21.53
N ASN A 451 14.52 1.03 22.06
CA ASN A 451 15.33 -0.18 22.13
C ASN A 451 14.69 -1.33 21.35
N ARG A 452 15.02 -1.44 20.06
CA ARG A 452 14.50 -2.46 19.12
C ARG A 452 14.78 -3.91 19.52
N GLY A 453 15.67 -4.15 20.49
CA GLY A 453 15.92 -5.48 21.04
C GLY A 453 14.75 -6.04 21.86
N ILE A 454 13.85 -5.18 22.35
CA ILE A 454 12.70 -5.56 23.16
C ILE A 454 11.49 -5.77 22.24
N LYS A 455 11.08 -7.02 22.04
CA LYS A 455 9.99 -7.39 21.11
C LYS A 455 8.65 -7.67 21.79
N ASP A 456 8.68 -7.98 23.08
CA ASP A 456 7.50 -8.42 23.83
C ASP A 456 7.34 -7.57 25.09
N LEU A 457 6.16 -6.97 25.24
CA LEU A 457 5.81 -6.09 26.33
C LEU A 457 5.73 -6.86 27.67
N SER A 458 5.28 -8.13 27.61
CA SER A 458 5.13 -8.99 28.79
C SER A 458 6.46 -9.38 29.44
N LYS A 459 7.54 -9.37 28.65
CA LYS A 459 8.91 -9.69 29.11
C LYS A 459 9.59 -8.53 29.82
N VAL A 460 8.99 -7.34 29.81
CA VAL A 460 9.56 -6.15 30.46
C VAL A 460 8.93 -5.95 31.84
N LYS A 461 9.76 -6.05 32.87
CA LYS A 461 9.41 -5.71 34.24
C LYS A 461 9.89 -4.28 34.53
N LEU A 462 8.95 -3.36 34.73
CA LEU A 462 9.23 -1.96 35.09
C LEU A 462 9.21 -1.84 36.61
N MET A 463 10.23 -1.19 37.17
CA MET A 463 10.42 -1.08 38.63
C MET A 463 10.86 0.32 39.04
N ARG A 464 10.53 0.69 40.27
CA ARG A 464 10.98 1.93 40.93
C ARG A 464 11.87 1.61 42.12
N PHE A 465 12.74 2.55 42.49
CA PHE A 465 13.48 2.44 43.75
C PHE A 465 12.55 2.68 44.95
N GLU A 466 12.80 1.97 46.06
CA GLU A 466 12.10 2.23 47.32
C GLU A 466 12.47 3.61 47.90
N ASP A 467 13.74 4.01 47.77
CA ASP A 467 14.23 5.37 48.02
C ASP A 467 14.61 6.05 46.69
N PRO A 468 13.80 6.99 46.18
CA PRO A 468 14.02 7.65 44.89
C PRO A 468 15.31 8.47 44.80
N LEU A 469 15.86 8.94 45.92
CA LEU A 469 17.03 9.82 45.93
C LEU A 469 18.32 9.05 46.17
N ARG A 470 18.32 8.11 47.12
CA ARG A 470 19.51 7.31 47.46
C ARG A 470 19.65 6.08 46.59
N GLY A 471 18.55 5.46 46.18
CA GLY A 471 18.55 4.21 45.40
C GLY A 471 19.43 4.29 44.15
N PRO A 472 19.21 5.27 43.24
CA PRO A 472 20.02 5.41 42.02
C PRO A 472 21.50 5.68 42.27
N ARG A 473 21.88 6.13 43.47
CA ARG A 473 23.26 6.49 43.85
C ARG A 473 24.01 5.37 44.57
N ARG A 474 23.34 4.26 44.87
CA ARG A 474 23.96 3.08 45.47
C ARG A 474 24.58 2.20 44.39
N VAL A 475 25.71 1.57 44.73
CA VAL A 475 26.39 0.64 43.84
C VAL A 475 25.51 -0.60 43.65
N PRO A 476 25.17 -1.00 42.41
CA PRO A 476 24.38 -2.20 42.16
C PRO A 476 25.11 -3.46 42.64
N VAL A 477 24.39 -4.37 43.28
CA VAL A 477 24.91 -5.69 43.66
C VAL A 477 24.53 -6.70 42.58
N LEU A 478 25.54 -7.28 41.93
CA LEU A 478 25.37 -8.32 40.90
C LEU A 478 24.55 -9.50 41.41
N GLY A 479 23.54 -9.94 40.65
CA GLY A 479 22.65 -11.05 41.01
C GLY A 479 21.54 -10.69 42.01
N LYS A 480 21.41 -9.41 42.39
CA LYS A 480 20.31 -8.88 43.21
C LYS A 480 19.70 -7.64 42.54
N GLU A 481 19.36 -7.78 41.28
CA GLU A 481 18.81 -6.70 40.45
C GLU A 481 17.47 -6.18 41.00
N ASP A 482 16.70 -7.02 41.68
CA ASP A 482 15.42 -6.68 42.30
C ASP A 482 15.55 -6.05 43.72
N ALA A 483 16.72 -6.06 44.35
CA ALA A 483 16.86 -5.59 45.73
C ALA A 483 16.62 -4.06 45.86
N GLU A 484 15.90 -3.66 46.90
CA GLU A 484 15.51 -2.26 47.22
C GLU A 484 14.69 -1.57 46.10
N LYS A 485 13.96 -2.37 45.32
CA LYS A 485 13.13 -1.91 44.22
C LYS A 485 11.75 -2.57 44.31
N SER A 486 10.72 -1.80 43.98
CA SER A 486 9.34 -2.29 43.91
C SER A 486 8.89 -2.34 42.45
N PRO A 487 8.23 -3.42 42.00
CA PRO A 487 7.64 -3.47 40.66
C PRO A 487 6.48 -2.49 40.54
N ILE A 488 6.36 -1.88 39.37
CA ILE A 488 5.24 -1.00 39.01
C ILE A 488 4.08 -1.87 38.55
N LEU A 489 2.90 -1.68 39.14
CA LEU A 489 1.70 -2.48 38.87
C LEU A 489 1.01 -2.04 37.57
N ASP A 490 0.15 -2.91 37.02
CA ASP A 490 -0.51 -2.64 35.73
C ASP A 490 -1.52 -1.50 35.82
N GLN A 491 -2.19 -1.36 36.97
CA GLN A 491 -3.12 -0.28 37.27
C GLN A 491 -2.43 1.05 37.68
N ALA A 492 -1.10 1.12 37.64
CA ALA A 492 -0.36 2.30 38.06
C ALA A 492 -0.52 3.45 37.05
N VAL A 493 -0.73 4.66 37.56
CA VAL A 493 -0.86 5.88 36.75
C VAL A 493 0.23 6.87 37.14
N PHE A 494 0.98 7.33 36.16
CA PHE A 494 1.99 8.37 36.32
C PHE A 494 1.35 9.76 36.26
N HIS A 495 1.75 10.62 37.19
CA HIS A 495 1.37 12.03 37.26
C HIS A 495 2.63 12.89 37.22
N ILE A 496 2.60 13.95 36.42
CA ILE A 496 3.74 14.84 36.25
C ILE A 496 3.48 16.19 36.90
N ASP A 497 4.52 16.74 37.52
CA ASP A 497 4.57 18.13 37.95
C ASP A 497 5.59 18.86 37.07
N LEU A 498 5.09 19.62 36.10
CA LEU A 498 5.92 20.35 35.14
C LEU A 498 6.72 21.48 35.80
N ALA A 499 6.20 22.10 36.86
CA ALA A 499 6.88 23.19 37.56
C ALA A 499 8.08 22.68 38.35
N GLN A 500 7.92 21.53 39.01
CA GLN A 500 8.99 20.91 39.82
C GLN A 500 9.84 19.89 39.03
N LYS A 501 9.45 19.56 37.80
CA LYS A 501 10.03 18.48 36.98
C LYS A 501 10.07 17.14 37.73
N ARG A 502 8.98 16.81 38.43
CA ARG A 502 8.85 15.58 39.21
C ARG A 502 7.80 14.67 38.61
N VAL A 503 7.98 13.38 38.84
CA VAL A 503 7.01 12.35 38.47
C VAL A 503 6.56 11.63 39.73
N ARG A 504 5.25 11.52 39.89
CA ARG A 504 4.59 10.76 40.96
C ARG A 504 3.85 9.59 40.35
N LEU A 505 3.76 8.50 41.08
CA LEU A 505 3.07 7.29 40.69
C LEU A 505 1.94 7.03 41.66
N THR A 506 0.72 6.85 41.16
CA THR A 506 -0.43 6.45 41.97
C THR A 506 -0.71 4.97 41.75
N GLU A 507 -0.63 4.19 42.82
CA GLU A 507 -0.87 2.75 42.86
C GLU A 507 -1.75 2.42 44.07
N ASN A 508 -2.85 1.68 43.86
CA ASN A 508 -3.77 1.27 44.93
C ASN A 508 -4.26 2.45 45.82
N GLY A 509 -4.40 3.64 45.23
CA GLY A 509 -4.83 4.86 45.94
C GLY A 509 -3.73 5.60 46.73
N GLN A 510 -2.49 5.11 46.73
CA GLN A 510 -1.35 5.82 47.31
C GLN A 510 -0.49 6.47 46.22
N THR A 511 -0.13 7.73 46.41
CA THR A 511 0.73 8.48 45.49
C THR A 511 2.15 8.58 46.06
N THR A 512 3.12 8.04 45.34
CA THR A 512 4.55 8.05 45.71
C THR A 512 5.39 8.82 44.70
N ASP A 513 6.41 9.55 45.15
CA ASP A 513 7.41 10.18 44.28
C ASP A 513 8.37 9.10 43.76
N ILE A 514 8.62 9.05 42.45
CA ILE A 514 9.52 8.05 41.84
C ILE A 514 10.92 8.60 41.54
N GLY A 515 11.14 9.91 41.75
CA GLY A 515 12.40 10.57 41.42
C GLY A 515 12.61 10.74 39.92
N ASP A 516 13.86 10.69 39.48
CA ASP A 516 14.27 10.89 38.09
C ASP A 516 14.69 9.60 37.37
N THR A 517 14.69 8.46 38.07
CA THR A 517 15.26 7.21 37.58
C THR A 517 14.33 6.01 37.83
N LEU A 518 14.01 5.28 36.78
CA LEU A 518 13.30 3.99 36.83
C LEU A 518 14.22 2.86 36.36
N VAL A 519 13.89 1.64 36.76
CA VAL A 519 14.63 0.43 36.39
C VAL A 519 13.74 -0.42 35.48
N TYR A 520 14.29 -0.96 34.41
CA TYR A 520 13.62 -1.96 33.58
C TYR A 520 14.48 -3.23 33.47
N LEU A 521 13.83 -4.38 33.58
CA LEU A 521 14.43 -5.69 33.37
C LEU A 521 13.73 -6.35 32.18
N VAL A 522 14.51 -7.07 31.37
CA VAL A 522 14.03 -7.81 30.20
C VAL A 522 14.33 -9.29 30.47
N ASN A 523 13.29 -10.13 30.46
CA ASN A 523 13.39 -11.57 30.71
C ASN A 523 13.32 -12.42 29.43
#